data_AF-A0A7W2X789-F1
#
_entry.id   AF-A0A7W2X789-F1
#
_cell.length_a   1.000
_cell.length_b   1.000
_cell.length_c   1.000
_cell.angle_alpha   90.00
_cell.angle_beta   90.00
_cell.angle_gamma   90.00
#
_symmetry.space_group_name_H-M   'P 1'
#
loop_
_entity.id
_entity.type
_entity.pdbx_description
1 polymer ?
#
loop_
_entity_poly.entity_id
_entity_poly.type
_entity_poly.pdbx_seq_one_letter_code
_entity_poly.pdbx_strand_id
1 'polypeptide(L)'
;MLKKMTRRRFVSSLSVLAAMPLLSSRAANAAAGKTVSVNQYNNNDWIAAFKQAFSEGDTVVVPAGFTCENINTGIFIPDGKTLLIRGALKGNGRGRFVLQEGSKVIGEGAGRTENITLDVRGSDCEIKGLAMSGFGPVAQIFIGGKQPAVMRNLVIDNISVSQANYAILRQGFYNQVDGARITNSRFSHLQGDAIEWNVAINDRNILISDHVIDNINCTNGKTNWGIGIGLAGSTYDNDYPEKQTVKNFVVANITGSNCRQLVHVENGKHFIIRNIKAKNITPDFSKKAGIDNATVAIYGCDNFVIDNVDMVNSAGMLIGYGVIKGDYLSIPQNFRLSDIRLDNRQLDYKLRGIQISSGNATSFVAITNVDIQRATLELHNKPQHLFLRNINVMQEAAIGPALKMNFDLRKDVRGKFMAKDETLLSMANIKAVNEKGQSSVDIDRVDQLVVNTERLNFVLPSQGK
;
A
#
# COMPACT_ATOMS: atom_id res chain seq x y z
N MET A 1 16.85 21.03 46.56
CA MET A 1 16.24 20.35 47.73
C MET A 1 14.84 19.84 47.33
N LEU A 2 14.70 18.56 46.94
CA LEU A 2 13.40 17.99 46.54
C LEU A 2 12.57 17.67 47.79
N LYS A 3 11.36 18.24 47.90
CA LYS A 3 10.38 17.91 48.96
C LYS A 3 9.83 16.50 48.74
N LYS A 4 10.00 15.61 49.72
CA LYS A 4 9.36 14.28 49.78
C LYS A 4 7.83 14.42 49.83
N MET A 5 7.13 13.90 48.82
CA MET A 5 5.67 13.72 48.87
C MET A 5 5.29 12.57 49.80
N THR A 6 4.29 12.78 50.64
CA THR A 6 3.77 11.76 51.58
C THR A 6 2.60 10.98 50.97
N ARG A 7 2.49 9.70 51.36
CA ARG A 7 1.51 8.70 50.87
C ARG A 7 0.05 9.19 50.89
N ARG A 8 -0.32 10.08 51.82
CA ARG A 8 -1.67 10.67 51.93
C ARG A 8 -2.02 11.62 50.79
N ARG A 9 -1.06 12.39 50.26
CA ARG A 9 -1.29 13.29 49.10
C ARG A 9 -1.40 12.52 47.78
N PHE A 10 -0.79 11.33 47.70
CA PHE A 10 -0.86 10.44 46.53
C PHE A 10 -2.24 9.76 46.41
N VAL A 11 -2.85 9.38 47.54
CA VAL A 11 -4.18 8.75 47.55
C VAL A 11 -5.28 9.76 47.24
N SER A 12 -5.19 11.00 47.72
CA SER A 12 -6.17 12.05 47.38
C SER A 12 -6.15 12.44 45.88
N SER A 13 -4.97 12.43 45.24
CA SER A 13 -4.86 12.69 43.79
C SER A 13 -5.45 11.56 42.94
N LEU A 14 -5.41 10.31 43.42
CA LEU A 14 -6.03 9.17 42.73
C LEU A 14 -7.56 9.18 42.82
N SER A 15 -8.14 9.62 43.94
CA SER A 15 -9.59 9.73 44.08
C SER A 15 -10.22 10.83 43.21
N VAL A 16 -9.50 11.91 42.89
CA VAL A 16 -9.95 12.94 41.92
C VAL A 16 -9.85 12.40 40.48
N LEU A 17 -8.82 11.61 40.16
CA LEU A 17 -8.68 10.97 38.84
C LEU A 17 -9.73 9.85 38.60
N ALA A 18 -10.14 9.15 39.66
CA ALA A 18 -11.15 8.09 39.59
C ALA A 18 -12.59 8.62 39.42
N ALA A 19 -12.86 9.90 39.73
CA ALA A 19 -14.16 10.54 39.54
C ALA A 19 -14.31 11.27 38.19
N MET A 20 -13.22 11.49 37.45
CA MET A 20 -13.27 12.10 36.11
C MET A 20 -14.09 11.32 35.06
N PRO A 21 -14.22 9.97 35.08
CA PRO A 21 -15.07 9.26 34.13
C PRO A 21 -16.58 9.49 34.36
N LEU A 22 -16.97 9.97 35.54
CA LEU A 22 -18.38 10.19 35.89
C LEU A 22 -18.83 11.63 35.60
N LEU A 23 -17.91 12.60 35.64
CA LEU A 23 -18.18 14.00 35.28
C LEU A 23 -18.05 14.28 33.78
N SER A 24 -17.32 13.43 33.03
CA SER A 24 -17.19 13.53 31.57
C SER A 24 -18.50 13.22 30.83
N SER A 25 -19.42 12.45 31.43
CA SER A 25 -20.68 12.08 30.78
C SER A 25 -21.62 13.27 30.53
N ARG A 26 -21.73 14.23 31.45
CA ARG A 26 -22.59 15.40 31.27
C ARG A 26 -21.99 16.48 30.37
N ALA A 27 -20.66 16.67 30.42
CA ALA A 27 -19.97 17.59 29.53
C ALA A 27 -19.80 17.03 28.10
N ALA A 28 -19.61 15.72 27.94
CA ALA A 28 -19.61 15.04 26.64
C ALA A 28 -21.01 15.00 26.02
N ASN A 29 -22.07 14.86 26.82
CA ASN A 29 -23.46 14.97 26.32
C ASN A 29 -23.87 16.42 26.00
N ALA A 30 -23.27 17.43 26.63
CA ALA A 30 -23.46 18.83 26.26
C ALA A 30 -22.66 19.25 25.01
N ALA A 31 -21.64 18.47 24.63
CA ALA A 31 -20.89 18.60 23.37
C ALA A 31 -21.46 17.73 22.24
N ALA A 32 -22.44 16.87 22.53
CA ALA A 32 -23.11 16.06 21.52
C ALA A 32 -24.13 16.93 20.78
N GLY A 33 -23.77 17.36 19.58
CA GLY A 33 -24.64 18.13 18.70
C GLY A 33 -26.00 17.44 18.45
N LYS A 34 -26.97 18.21 17.93
CA LYS A 34 -28.34 17.73 17.74
C LYS A 34 -28.35 16.53 16.78
N THR A 35 -28.96 15.43 17.19
CA THR A 35 -29.10 14.23 16.34
C THR A 35 -30.52 14.12 15.80
N VAL A 36 -30.66 13.90 14.49
CA VAL A 36 -31.96 13.71 13.81
C VAL A 36 -31.93 12.43 12.97
N SER A 37 -33.08 11.81 12.71
CA SER A 37 -33.16 10.61 11.88
C SER A 37 -33.77 10.93 10.52
N VAL A 38 -33.12 10.46 9.44
CA VAL A 38 -33.53 10.79 8.07
C VAL A 38 -34.92 10.25 7.70
N ASN A 39 -35.38 9.18 8.38
CA ASN A 39 -36.69 8.59 8.14
C ASN A 39 -37.88 9.45 8.60
N GLN A 40 -37.61 10.55 9.32
CA GLN A 40 -38.60 11.55 9.73
C GLN A 40 -38.91 12.58 8.62
N TYR A 41 -38.16 12.54 7.52
CA TYR A 41 -38.28 13.47 6.39
C TYR A 41 -38.88 12.78 5.16
N ASN A 42 -38.97 13.49 4.03
CA ASN A 42 -39.60 12.97 2.82
C ASN A 42 -38.83 11.79 2.20
N ASN A 43 -39.30 10.57 2.46
CA ASN A 43 -38.68 9.33 1.98
C ASN A 43 -38.82 9.09 0.45
N ASN A 44 -39.52 9.97 -0.28
CA ASN A 44 -39.60 9.94 -1.74
C ASN A 44 -38.56 10.84 -2.42
N ASP A 45 -37.91 11.74 -1.66
CA ASP A 45 -36.87 12.63 -2.15
C ASP A 45 -35.72 12.70 -1.13
N TRP A 46 -34.77 11.78 -1.28
CA TRP A 46 -33.62 11.70 -0.38
C TRP A 46 -32.75 12.94 -0.40
N ILE A 47 -32.68 13.66 -1.52
CA ILE A 47 -31.84 14.86 -1.62
C ILE A 47 -32.42 15.92 -0.70
N ALA A 48 -33.72 16.18 -0.82
CA ALA A 48 -34.42 17.12 0.04
C ALA A 48 -34.40 16.66 1.51
N ALA A 49 -34.64 15.37 1.77
CA ALA A 49 -34.63 14.80 3.10
C ALA A 49 -33.27 14.97 3.82
N PHE A 50 -32.16 14.59 3.18
CA PHE A 50 -30.83 14.77 3.77
C PHE A 50 -30.47 16.24 3.93
N LYS A 51 -30.79 17.09 2.95
CA LYS A 51 -30.54 18.54 3.03
C LYS A 51 -31.25 19.15 4.24
N GLN A 52 -32.53 18.81 4.44
CA GLN A 52 -33.30 19.28 5.57
C GLN A 52 -32.75 18.72 6.90
N ALA A 53 -32.48 17.41 6.96
CA ALA A 53 -31.93 16.77 8.14
C ALA A 53 -30.60 17.40 8.58
N PHE A 54 -29.66 17.67 7.66
CA PHE A 54 -28.39 18.33 7.98
C PHE A 54 -28.53 19.82 8.36
N SER A 55 -29.61 20.48 7.90
CA SER A 55 -29.91 21.85 8.35
C SER A 55 -30.41 21.88 9.80
N GLU A 56 -31.01 20.79 10.27
CA GLU A 56 -31.63 20.71 11.58
C GLU A 56 -30.78 19.97 12.62
N GLY A 57 -29.81 19.15 12.20
CA GLY A 57 -28.98 18.34 13.09
C GLY A 57 -27.49 18.41 12.77
N ASP A 58 -26.66 18.12 13.76
CA ASP A 58 -25.22 17.91 13.64
C ASP A 58 -24.88 16.48 13.22
N THR A 59 -25.72 15.53 13.65
CA THR A 59 -25.67 14.13 13.22
C THR A 59 -26.98 13.73 12.56
N VAL A 60 -26.92 13.24 11.33
CA VAL A 60 -28.05 12.66 10.61
C VAL A 60 -27.93 11.14 10.61
N VAL A 61 -28.94 10.46 11.13
CA VAL A 61 -28.94 9.01 11.32
C VAL A 61 -29.82 8.33 10.27
N VAL A 62 -29.24 7.36 9.55
CA VAL A 62 -29.98 6.32 8.83
C VAL A 62 -30.23 5.18 9.82
N PRO A 63 -31.47 4.99 10.32
CA PRO A 63 -31.73 4.09 11.43
C PRO A 63 -31.56 2.62 11.05
N ALA A 64 -31.31 1.76 12.04
CA ALA A 64 -31.23 0.31 11.83
C ALA A 64 -32.54 -0.22 11.22
N GLY A 65 -32.43 -1.19 10.30
CA GLY A 65 -33.58 -1.76 9.60
C GLY A 65 -34.19 -0.86 8.51
N PHE A 66 -33.65 0.34 8.28
CA PHE A 66 -34.12 1.26 7.26
C PHE A 66 -33.15 1.35 6.08
N THR A 67 -33.68 1.41 4.86
CA THR A 67 -32.88 1.55 3.63
C THR A 67 -33.34 2.77 2.85
N CYS A 68 -32.42 3.71 2.61
CA CYS A 68 -32.63 4.79 1.66
C CYS A 68 -32.29 4.29 0.25
N GLU A 69 -33.33 3.92 -0.51
CA GLU A 69 -33.21 3.38 -1.87
C GLU A 69 -33.08 4.47 -2.95
N ASN A 70 -32.58 4.14 -4.13
CA ASN A 70 -32.56 5.04 -5.30
C ASN A 70 -31.78 6.36 -5.13
N ILE A 71 -30.76 6.40 -4.27
CA ILE A 71 -29.85 7.55 -4.18
C ILE A 71 -28.95 7.54 -5.42
N ASN A 72 -29.29 8.37 -6.41
CA ASN A 72 -28.66 8.35 -7.74
C ASN A 72 -28.01 9.69 -8.13
N THR A 73 -27.86 10.60 -7.18
CA THR A 73 -27.19 11.90 -7.36
C THR A 73 -26.35 12.27 -6.15
N GLY A 74 -25.67 13.41 -6.22
CA GLY A 74 -24.85 13.93 -5.14
C GLY A 74 -25.64 14.58 -4.01
N ILE A 75 -25.31 14.19 -2.78
CA ILE A 75 -25.77 14.79 -1.54
C ILE A 75 -24.54 15.30 -0.80
N PHE A 76 -24.55 16.57 -0.40
CA PHE A 76 -23.43 17.18 0.30
C PHE A 76 -23.63 17.04 1.81
N ILE A 77 -22.62 16.53 2.51
CA ILE A 77 -22.53 16.57 3.96
C ILE A 77 -21.90 17.93 4.30
N PRO A 78 -22.60 18.83 5.01
CA PRO A 78 -22.03 20.14 5.36
C PRO A 78 -20.87 20.03 6.33
N ASP A 79 -20.09 21.10 6.43
CA ASP A 79 -18.90 21.16 7.28
C ASP A 79 -19.18 20.75 8.72
N GLY A 80 -18.31 19.90 9.28
CA GLY A 80 -18.38 19.38 10.64
C GLY A 80 -19.54 18.42 10.93
N LYS A 81 -20.41 18.13 9.95
CA LYS A 81 -21.58 17.26 10.14
C LYS A 81 -21.23 15.78 10.03
N THR A 82 -22.01 14.96 10.72
CA THR A 82 -21.86 13.50 10.73
C THR A 82 -23.05 12.81 10.07
N LEU A 83 -22.78 11.93 9.12
CA LEU A 83 -23.72 10.92 8.63
C LEU A 83 -23.48 9.61 9.38
N LEU A 84 -24.43 9.22 10.23
CA LEU A 84 -24.39 7.96 10.97
C LEU A 84 -25.29 6.92 10.29
N ILE A 85 -24.70 5.81 9.86
CA ILE A 85 -25.38 4.77 9.09
C ILE A 85 -25.51 3.52 9.96
N ARG A 86 -26.72 3.23 10.42
CA ARG A 86 -27.09 1.97 11.09
C ARG A 86 -27.92 1.06 10.20
N GLY A 87 -28.59 1.63 9.21
CA GLY A 87 -29.34 0.95 8.16
C GLY A 87 -28.53 0.81 6.87
N ALA A 88 -29.12 1.17 5.74
CA ALA A 88 -28.48 1.09 4.44
C ALA A 88 -28.75 2.31 3.54
N LEU A 89 -27.78 2.60 2.69
CA LEU A 89 -27.89 3.55 1.58
C LEU A 89 -27.67 2.79 0.27
N LYS A 90 -28.60 2.91 -0.67
CA LYS A 90 -28.54 2.18 -1.95
C LYS A 90 -28.78 3.09 -3.14
N GLY A 91 -27.94 2.91 -4.16
CA GLY A 91 -28.01 3.64 -5.42
C GLY A 91 -27.80 2.74 -6.63
N ASN A 92 -27.63 3.36 -7.80
CA ASN A 92 -27.30 2.70 -9.06
C ASN A 92 -25.84 2.91 -9.50
N GLY A 93 -25.00 3.47 -8.64
CA GLY A 93 -23.60 3.81 -8.92
C GLY A 93 -23.37 5.27 -9.31
N ARG A 94 -24.43 6.07 -9.50
CA ARG A 94 -24.33 7.53 -9.70
C ARG A 94 -24.48 8.33 -8.40
N GLY A 95 -25.08 7.73 -7.38
CA GLY A 95 -25.26 8.32 -6.06
C GLY A 95 -23.96 8.55 -5.34
N ARG A 96 -23.85 9.69 -4.65
CA ARG A 96 -22.67 10.01 -3.84
C ARG A 96 -23.00 10.85 -2.62
N PHE A 97 -22.22 10.67 -1.57
CA PHE A 97 -22.16 11.60 -0.45
C PHE A 97 -20.84 12.35 -0.51
N VAL A 98 -20.89 13.67 -0.63
CA VAL A 98 -19.72 14.53 -0.73
C VAL A 98 -19.32 15.00 0.66
N LEU A 99 -18.13 14.61 1.12
CA LEU A 99 -17.60 14.98 2.43
C LEU A 99 -16.83 16.31 2.30
N GLN A 100 -17.25 17.31 3.08
CA GLN A 100 -16.63 18.62 3.17
C GLN A 100 -15.77 18.72 4.45
N GLU A 101 -15.28 19.92 4.79
CA GLU A 101 -14.37 20.14 5.92
C GLU A 101 -14.92 19.56 7.23
N GLY A 102 -14.16 18.69 7.90
CA GLY A 102 -14.54 18.05 9.16
C GLY A 102 -15.73 17.09 9.08
N SER A 103 -16.22 16.76 7.87
CA SER A 103 -17.38 15.87 7.70
C SER A 103 -17.06 14.42 8.04
N LYS A 104 -18.04 13.70 8.57
CA LYS A 104 -17.88 12.30 8.98
C LYS A 104 -18.92 11.38 8.40
N VAL A 105 -18.53 10.16 8.06
CA VAL A 105 -19.42 9.06 7.69
C VAL A 105 -19.09 7.85 8.55
N ILE A 106 -19.99 7.50 9.47
CA ILE A 106 -19.75 6.47 10.48
C ILE A 106 -20.78 5.36 10.32
N GLY A 107 -20.32 4.14 10.09
CA GLY A 107 -21.13 2.93 10.14
C GLY A 107 -21.17 2.34 11.54
N GLU A 108 -22.36 1.91 11.97
CA GLU A 108 -22.57 1.18 13.22
C GLU A 108 -23.46 -0.04 12.97
N GLY A 109 -23.14 -1.17 13.62
CA GLY A 109 -23.92 -2.40 13.50
C GLY A 109 -24.00 -2.89 12.05
N ALA A 110 -25.21 -2.91 11.47
CA ALA A 110 -25.46 -3.35 10.10
C ALA A 110 -25.34 -2.24 9.04
N GLY A 111 -24.76 -1.09 9.43
CA GLY A 111 -24.51 0.06 8.57
C GLY A 111 -23.78 -0.30 7.28
N ARG A 112 -24.40 -0.01 6.13
CA ARG A 112 -23.80 -0.33 4.83
C ARG A 112 -24.17 0.61 3.69
N THR A 113 -23.34 0.61 2.66
CA THR A 113 -23.63 1.21 1.35
C THR A 113 -23.59 0.17 0.23
N GLU A 114 -24.50 0.31 -0.74
CA GLU A 114 -24.52 -0.48 -1.97
C GLU A 114 -24.61 0.47 -3.17
N ASN A 115 -23.63 0.43 -4.06
CA ASN A 115 -23.56 1.29 -5.26
C ASN A 115 -23.64 2.79 -4.96
N ILE A 116 -22.96 3.23 -3.88
CA ILE A 116 -22.81 4.64 -3.48
C ILE A 116 -21.33 4.96 -3.36
N THR A 117 -20.92 6.13 -3.86
CA THR A 117 -19.56 6.66 -3.64
C THR A 117 -19.53 7.63 -2.46
N LEU A 118 -18.56 7.47 -1.57
CA LEU A 118 -18.15 8.53 -0.64
C LEU A 118 -17.09 9.39 -1.31
N ASP A 119 -17.39 10.67 -1.53
CA ASP A 119 -16.61 11.58 -2.37
C ASP A 119 -15.93 12.63 -1.47
N VAL A 120 -14.66 12.42 -1.14
CA VAL A 120 -13.91 13.23 -0.17
C VAL A 120 -13.32 14.48 -0.84
N ARG A 121 -13.72 15.66 -0.35
CA ARG A 121 -13.32 16.96 -0.89
C ARG A 121 -12.71 17.92 0.15
N GLY A 122 -12.95 17.71 1.45
CA GLY A 122 -12.43 18.55 2.53
C GLY A 122 -11.34 17.92 3.39
N SER A 123 -10.78 18.69 4.32
CA SER A 123 -9.89 18.21 5.39
C SER A 123 -10.66 17.59 6.56
N ASP A 124 -9.93 16.96 7.47
CA ASP A 124 -10.42 16.41 8.75
C ASP A 124 -11.61 15.45 8.59
N CYS A 125 -11.70 14.83 7.41
CA CYS A 125 -12.76 13.88 7.07
C CYS A 125 -12.50 12.52 7.73
N GLU A 126 -13.59 11.88 8.17
CA GLU A 126 -13.53 10.58 8.82
C GLU A 126 -14.55 9.61 8.21
N ILE A 127 -14.08 8.44 7.76
CA ILE A 127 -14.93 7.35 7.28
C ILE A 127 -14.62 6.11 8.12
N LYS A 128 -15.60 5.59 8.87
CA LYS A 128 -15.37 4.45 9.78
C LYS A 128 -16.46 3.42 9.81
N GLY A 129 -16.09 2.16 10.09
CA GLY A 129 -17.03 1.13 10.57
C GLY A 129 -18.09 0.71 9.55
N LEU A 130 -17.85 0.93 8.25
CA LEU A 130 -18.86 0.80 7.21
C LEU A 130 -18.59 -0.41 6.32
N ALA A 131 -19.65 -1.18 6.02
CA ALA A 131 -19.62 -2.17 4.95
C ALA A 131 -20.01 -1.52 3.60
N MET A 132 -19.22 -1.75 2.55
CA MET A 132 -19.42 -1.12 1.24
C MET A 132 -19.37 -2.16 0.13
N SER A 133 -20.22 -2.01 -0.89
CA SER A 133 -20.32 -2.97 -1.99
C SER A 133 -20.90 -2.37 -3.26
N GLY A 134 -20.80 -3.12 -4.36
CA GLY A 134 -21.46 -2.84 -5.62
C GLY A 134 -20.50 -2.42 -6.74
N PHE A 135 -20.80 -2.90 -7.95
CA PHE A 135 -20.00 -2.65 -9.15
C PHE A 135 -20.46 -1.43 -9.97
N GLY A 136 -21.51 -0.74 -9.53
CA GLY A 136 -22.02 0.46 -10.19
C GLY A 136 -20.99 1.60 -10.26
N PRO A 137 -20.44 2.07 -9.13
CA PRO A 137 -19.43 3.12 -9.15
C PRO A 137 -18.04 2.58 -9.52
N VAL A 138 -17.17 3.48 -9.99
CA VAL A 138 -15.75 3.14 -10.22
C VAL A 138 -15.05 2.86 -8.89
N ALA A 139 -15.35 3.63 -7.84
CA ALA A 139 -14.80 3.47 -6.50
C ALA A 139 -15.86 3.67 -5.42
N GLN A 140 -15.72 2.93 -4.33
CA GLN A 140 -16.56 3.11 -3.14
C GLN A 140 -16.20 4.38 -2.38
N ILE A 141 -14.90 4.70 -2.30
CA ILE A 141 -14.38 5.97 -1.77
C ILE A 141 -13.52 6.62 -2.85
N PHE A 142 -13.87 7.85 -3.23
CA PHE A 142 -13.10 8.68 -4.15
C PHE A 142 -12.50 9.87 -3.40
N ILE A 143 -11.21 10.15 -3.62
CA ILE A 143 -10.49 11.23 -2.93
C ILE A 143 -9.81 12.14 -3.96
N GLY A 144 -10.09 13.44 -3.90
CA GLY A 144 -9.43 14.44 -4.73
C GLY A 144 -10.41 15.39 -5.39
N GLY A 145 -9.89 16.40 -6.07
CA GLY A 145 -10.58 17.53 -6.69
C GLY A 145 -10.12 17.77 -8.13
N LYS A 146 -10.82 18.64 -8.85
CA LYS A 146 -10.32 19.19 -10.13
C LYS A 146 -9.58 20.52 -9.95
N GLN A 147 -9.71 21.13 -8.77
CA GLN A 147 -9.14 22.42 -8.44
C GLN A 147 -8.03 22.25 -7.41
N PRO A 148 -6.95 23.04 -7.44
CA PRO A 148 -5.93 23.02 -6.41
C PRO A 148 -6.50 23.22 -5.01
N ALA A 149 -6.19 22.28 -4.10
CA ALA A 149 -6.56 22.35 -2.70
C ALA A 149 -5.64 21.48 -1.86
N VAL A 150 -5.48 21.85 -0.59
CA VAL A 150 -4.75 21.07 0.41
C VAL A 150 -5.77 20.50 1.39
N MET A 151 -5.90 19.17 1.39
CA MET A 151 -6.68 18.42 2.36
C MET A 151 -5.75 17.87 3.44
N ARG A 152 -6.24 17.77 4.68
CA ARG A 152 -5.45 17.29 5.83
C ARG A 152 -6.18 16.22 6.62
N ASN A 153 -5.42 15.40 7.34
CA ASN A 153 -5.93 14.54 8.42
C ASN A 153 -7.07 13.61 8.02
N LEU A 154 -7.04 13.05 6.80
CA LEU A 154 -8.03 12.08 6.35
C LEU A 154 -7.88 10.78 7.14
N VAL A 155 -8.97 10.31 7.75
CA VAL A 155 -9.04 9.01 8.43
C VAL A 155 -10.04 8.10 7.73
N ILE A 156 -9.58 6.94 7.29
CA ILE A 156 -10.44 5.84 6.83
C ILE A 156 -10.08 4.62 7.69
N ASP A 157 -11.00 4.13 8.50
CA ASP A 157 -10.66 3.11 9.50
C ASP A 157 -11.76 2.06 9.67
N ASN A 158 -11.34 0.79 9.77
CA ASN A 158 -12.24 -0.33 10.04
C ASN A 158 -13.44 -0.40 9.06
N ILE A 159 -13.17 -0.25 7.76
CA ILE A 159 -14.17 -0.47 6.72
C ILE A 159 -14.05 -1.88 6.14
N SER A 160 -15.15 -2.41 5.62
CA SER A 160 -15.15 -3.66 4.86
C SER A 160 -15.69 -3.40 3.47
N VAL A 161 -14.87 -3.58 2.44
CA VAL A 161 -15.30 -3.41 1.05
C VAL A 161 -15.26 -4.74 0.33
N SER A 162 -16.38 -5.11 -0.30
CA SER A 162 -16.45 -6.34 -1.08
C SER A 162 -17.34 -6.23 -2.30
N GLN A 163 -17.07 -7.08 -3.31
CA GLN A 163 -17.89 -7.14 -4.53
C GLN A 163 -18.04 -5.76 -5.19
N ALA A 164 -16.91 -5.11 -5.43
CA ALA A 164 -16.85 -3.77 -5.99
C ALA A 164 -15.74 -3.66 -7.05
N ASN A 165 -15.71 -2.53 -7.75
CA ASN A 165 -14.57 -2.15 -8.59
C ASN A 165 -13.38 -1.76 -7.68
N TYR A 166 -13.11 -0.46 -7.53
CA TYR A 166 -12.15 0.01 -6.53
C TYR A 166 -12.82 0.12 -5.17
N ALA A 167 -12.07 -0.19 -4.11
CA ALA A 167 -12.48 0.23 -2.78
C ALA A 167 -12.13 1.70 -2.55
N ILE A 168 -10.85 2.05 -2.57
CA ILE A 168 -10.40 3.44 -2.41
C ILE A 168 -9.62 3.87 -3.66
N LEU A 169 -10.01 5.01 -4.25
CA LEU A 169 -9.31 5.63 -5.37
C LEU A 169 -9.01 7.11 -5.07
N ARG A 170 -7.73 7.43 -4.94
CA ARG A 170 -7.21 8.80 -4.87
C ARG A 170 -6.64 9.20 -6.23
N GLN A 171 -7.01 10.38 -6.72
CA GLN A 171 -6.43 10.98 -7.93
C GLN A 171 -5.74 12.31 -7.59
N GLY A 172 -4.41 12.28 -7.55
CA GLY A 172 -3.59 13.24 -6.84
C GLY A 172 -3.18 14.52 -7.58
N PHE A 173 -3.21 14.54 -8.91
CA PHE A 173 -2.48 15.53 -9.69
C PHE A 173 -2.69 17.01 -9.29
N TYR A 174 -3.93 17.41 -8.98
CA TYR A 174 -4.26 18.80 -8.64
C TYR A 174 -4.22 19.11 -7.15
N ASN A 175 -4.34 18.11 -6.28
CA ASN A 175 -4.57 18.31 -4.86
C ASN A 175 -3.46 17.73 -4.02
N GLN A 176 -3.35 18.22 -2.80
CA GLN A 176 -2.52 17.62 -1.77
C GLN A 176 -3.41 16.95 -0.73
N VAL A 177 -2.99 15.79 -0.25
CA VAL A 177 -3.40 15.21 1.03
C VAL A 177 -2.17 15.13 1.94
N ASP A 178 -2.26 15.74 3.12
CA ASP A 178 -1.22 15.69 4.14
C ASP A 178 -1.76 15.03 5.41
N GLY A 179 -1.19 13.89 5.80
CA GLY A 179 -1.64 13.15 6.98
C GLY A 179 -2.84 12.24 6.69
N ALA A 180 -2.72 11.34 5.73
CA ALA A 180 -3.74 10.30 5.50
C ALA A 180 -3.46 9.06 6.37
N ARG A 181 -4.50 8.51 7.00
CA ARG A 181 -4.45 7.26 7.76
C ARG A 181 -5.55 6.32 7.27
N ILE A 182 -5.16 5.22 6.65
CA ILE A 182 -6.05 4.17 6.18
C ILE A 182 -5.70 2.92 6.98
N THR A 183 -6.57 2.51 7.90
CA THR A 183 -6.22 1.47 8.89
C THR A 183 -7.31 0.44 9.13
N ASN A 184 -6.94 -0.76 9.58
CA ASN A 184 -7.86 -1.79 10.13
C ASN A 184 -8.94 -2.31 9.16
N SER A 185 -8.79 -2.06 7.86
CA SER A 185 -9.80 -2.39 6.85
C SER A 185 -9.67 -3.80 6.25
N ARG A 186 -10.79 -4.30 5.72
CA ARG A 186 -10.87 -5.55 4.95
C ARG A 186 -11.32 -5.27 3.52
N PHE A 187 -10.61 -5.84 2.56
CA PHE A 187 -10.92 -5.71 1.14
C PHE A 187 -11.04 -7.09 0.53
N SER A 188 -12.14 -7.40 -0.15
CA SER A 188 -12.23 -8.69 -0.83
C SER A 188 -13.08 -8.73 -2.10
N HIS A 189 -12.80 -9.65 -3.00
CA HIS A 189 -13.62 -9.87 -4.21
C HIS A 189 -13.75 -8.59 -5.06
N LEU A 190 -12.63 -7.91 -5.29
CA LEU A 190 -12.60 -6.66 -6.04
C LEU A 190 -12.16 -6.88 -7.49
N GLN A 191 -12.76 -6.12 -8.41
CA GLN A 191 -12.37 -6.08 -9.83
C GLN A 191 -11.30 -5.01 -10.11
N GLY A 192 -11.29 -3.94 -9.32
CA GLY A 192 -10.24 -2.91 -9.31
C GLY A 192 -9.34 -3.09 -8.10
N ASP A 193 -8.75 -1.99 -7.65
CA ASP A 193 -7.74 -2.04 -6.59
C ASP A 193 -8.36 -1.89 -5.21
N ALA A 194 -7.73 -2.47 -4.18
CA ALA A 194 -8.19 -2.23 -2.80
C ALA A 194 -7.86 -0.80 -2.37
N ILE A 195 -6.63 -0.34 -2.58
CA ILE A 195 -6.25 1.06 -2.37
C ILE A 195 -5.37 1.52 -3.52
N GLU A 196 -5.83 2.50 -4.28
CA GLU A 196 -5.05 3.11 -5.35
C GLU A 196 -4.81 4.59 -5.05
N TRP A 197 -3.54 4.94 -4.81
CA TRP A 197 -3.06 6.27 -4.47
C TRP A 197 -2.31 6.90 -5.64
N ASN A 198 -3.09 7.26 -6.68
CA ASN A 198 -2.57 7.55 -8.00
C ASN A 198 -2.13 9.02 -8.19
N VAL A 199 -1.00 9.22 -8.87
CA VAL A 199 -0.39 10.53 -9.20
C VAL A 199 -0.35 11.49 -8.00
N ALA A 200 0.09 10.96 -6.86
CA ALA A 200 0.04 11.62 -5.56
C ALA A 200 1.28 12.49 -5.28
N ILE A 201 1.70 13.25 -6.29
CA ILE A 201 2.96 14.00 -6.29
C ILE A 201 3.02 15.15 -5.26
N ASN A 202 1.88 15.54 -4.69
CA ASN A 202 1.83 16.58 -3.66
C ASN A 202 1.60 16.01 -2.26
N ASP A 203 1.19 14.74 -2.18
CA ASP A 203 0.77 14.11 -0.95
C ASP A 203 1.98 13.72 -0.08
N ARG A 204 1.78 13.66 1.23
CA ARG A 204 2.83 13.32 2.21
C ARG A 204 2.23 12.81 3.52
N ASN A 205 3.05 12.18 4.34
CA ASN A 205 2.66 11.66 5.67
C ASN A 205 1.49 10.67 5.57
N ILE A 206 1.64 9.66 4.71
CA ILE A 206 0.59 8.67 4.44
C ILE A 206 0.90 7.39 5.23
N LEU A 207 -0.10 6.89 5.94
CA LEU A 207 -0.07 5.57 6.57
C LEU A 207 -1.18 4.70 6.00
N ILE A 208 -0.80 3.55 5.44
CA ILE A 208 -1.70 2.48 5.02
C ILE A 208 -1.32 1.24 5.82
N SER A 209 -2.15 0.80 6.77
CA SER A 209 -1.76 -0.30 7.63
C SER A 209 -2.89 -1.18 8.17
N ASP A 210 -2.50 -2.37 8.64
CA ASP A 210 -3.38 -3.27 9.40
C ASP A 210 -4.55 -3.77 8.54
N HIS A 211 -4.26 -4.17 7.31
CA HIS A 211 -5.28 -4.59 6.35
C HIS A 211 -5.27 -6.09 6.07
N VAL A 212 -6.47 -6.61 5.81
CA VAL A 212 -6.65 -7.92 5.18
C VAL A 212 -7.18 -7.71 3.77
N ILE A 213 -6.42 -8.18 2.79
CA ILE A 213 -6.74 -8.07 1.36
C ILE A 213 -6.85 -9.48 0.79
N ASP A 214 -7.98 -9.83 0.19
CA ASP A 214 -8.19 -11.17 -0.37
C ASP A 214 -8.94 -11.16 -1.69
N ASN A 215 -8.52 -11.98 -2.65
CA ASN A 215 -9.23 -12.18 -3.91
C ASN A 215 -9.44 -10.86 -4.69
N ILE A 216 -8.32 -10.23 -5.03
CA ILE A 216 -8.29 -9.06 -5.91
C ILE A 216 -8.02 -9.58 -7.32
N ASN A 217 -9.06 -9.62 -8.14
CA ASN A 217 -9.04 -10.35 -9.40
C ASN A 217 -9.84 -9.59 -10.48
N CYS A 218 -9.12 -8.84 -11.30
CA CYS A 218 -9.66 -8.14 -12.45
C CYS A 218 -10.02 -9.12 -13.57
N THR A 219 -11.26 -9.61 -13.56
CA THR A 219 -11.76 -10.53 -14.60
C THR A 219 -12.38 -9.81 -15.79
N ASN A 220 -12.74 -8.53 -15.63
CA ASN A 220 -13.32 -7.70 -16.69
C ASN A 220 -12.30 -7.19 -17.72
N GLY A 221 -11.00 -7.45 -17.53
CA GLY A 221 -9.94 -7.16 -18.50
C GLY A 221 -9.53 -5.69 -18.58
N LYS A 222 -9.90 -4.86 -17.59
CA LYS A 222 -9.41 -3.48 -17.54
C LYS A 222 -7.91 -3.44 -17.27
N THR A 223 -7.22 -2.64 -18.05
CA THR A 223 -5.77 -2.45 -17.95
C THR A 223 -5.41 -1.79 -16.63
N ASN A 224 -4.33 -2.27 -16.00
CA ASN A 224 -3.76 -1.78 -14.76
C ASN A 224 -4.69 -1.87 -13.54
N TRP A 225 -5.69 -2.75 -13.57
CA TRP A 225 -6.59 -3.00 -12.44
C TRP A 225 -6.24 -4.30 -11.73
N GLY A 226 -6.60 -4.40 -10.45
CA GLY A 226 -6.47 -5.60 -9.63
C GLY A 226 -5.20 -5.65 -8.78
N ILE A 227 -4.71 -4.48 -8.37
CA ILE A 227 -3.62 -4.29 -7.40
C ILE A 227 -4.21 -4.29 -5.98
N GLY A 228 -3.48 -4.85 -5.01
CA GLY A 228 -3.85 -4.69 -3.59
C GLY A 228 -3.73 -3.22 -3.16
N ILE A 229 -2.51 -2.73 -3.03
CA ILE A 229 -2.19 -1.35 -2.63
C ILE A 229 -1.22 -0.76 -3.67
N GLY A 230 -1.63 0.28 -4.39
CA GLY A 230 -0.80 1.02 -5.34
C GLY A 230 -0.55 2.45 -4.88
N LEU A 231 0.69 2.92 -5.04
CA LEU A 231 1.07 4.33 -4.87
C LEU A 231 1.93 4.79 -6.04
N ALA A 232 1.55 5.90 -6.67
CA ALA A 232 2.19 6.37 -7.90
C ALA A 232 2.57 7.85 -7.86
N GLY A 233 3.77 8.16 -8.36
CA GLY A 233 4.15 9.50 -8.80
C GLY A 233 3.56 9.87 -10.17
N SER A 234 4.14 10.83 -10.89
CA SER A 234 3.64 11.27 -12.20
C SER A 234 4.40 10.74 -13.42
N THR A 235 5.73 10.73 -13.39
CA THR A 235 6.59 10.27 -14.48
C THR A 235 7.96 9.90 -13.93
N TYR A 236 8.71 9.09 -14.66
CA TYR A 236 10.06 8.69 -14.27
C TYR A 236 11.11 9.72 -14.67
N ASP A 237 12.03 9.95 -13.74
CA ASP A 237 13.25 10.74 -13.89
C ASP A 237 14.31 10.10 -12.98
N ASN A 238 15.54 9.95 -13.48
CA ASN A 238 16.60 9.26 -12.76
C ASN A 238 17.23 10.13 -11.64
N ASP A 239 16.89 11.40 -11.55
CA ASP A 239 17.25 12.30 -10.45
C ASP A 239 16.21 12.30 -9.31
N TYR A 240 15.08 11.60 -9.48
CA TYR A 240 14.02 11.45 -8.48
C TYR A 240 13.56 12.79 -7.88
N PRO A 241 13.14 13.76 -8.70
CA PRO A 241 12.75 15.08 -8.22
C PRO A 241 11.50 14.99 -7.34
N GLU A 242 11.56 15.58 -6.15
CA GLU A 242 10.47 15.55 -5.17
C GLU A 242 9.11 15.92 -5.79
N LYS A 243 9.08 16.87 -6.72
CA LYS A 243 7.84 17.33 -7.36
C LYS A 243 7.14 16.29 -8.26
N GLN A 244 7.78 15.17 -8.57
CA GLN A 244 7.21 14.10 -9.43
C GLN A 244 6.95 12.82 -8.66
N THR A 245 7.56 12.64 -7.49
CA THR A 245 7.47 11.38 -6.73
C THR A 245 6.30 11.38 -5.76
N VAL A 246 5.74 10.20 -5.51
CA VAL A 246 4.98 9.96 -4.27
C VAL A 246 5.99 9.75 -3.13
N LYS A 247 5.80 10.36 -1.96
CA LYS A 247 6.79 10.25 -0.87
C LYS A 247 6.24 10.30 0.53
N ASN A 248 7.12 9.97 1.48
CA ASN A 248 6.88 10.05 2.92
C ASN A 248 5.66 9.21 3.32
N PHE A 249 5.70 7.92 3.00
CA PHE A 249 4.63 7.00 3.28
C PHE A 249 5.10 5.67 3.87
N VAL A 250 4.19 5.02 4.58
CA VAL A 250 4.39 3.69 5.17
C VAL A 250 3.24 2.78 4.76
N VAL A 251 3.58 1.62 4.21
CA VAL A 251 2.68 0.47 4.04
C VAL A 251 3.09 -0.59 5.05
N ALA A 252 2.22 -0.93 6.00
CA ALA A 252 2.60 -1.82 7.09
C ALA A 252 1.51 -2.82 7.51
N ASN A 253 1.91 -3.97 8.03
CA ASN A 253 1.00 -4.94 8.66
C ASN A 253 -0.11 -5.41 7.70
N ILE A 254 0.28 -5.84 6.49
CA ILE A 254 -0.66 -6.27 5.47
C ILE A 254 -0.69 -7.80 5.43
N THR A 255 -1.89 -8.38 5.52
CA THR A 255 -2.12 -9.79 5.20
C THR A 255 -2.86 -9.86 3.87
N GLY A 256 -2.17 -10.27 2.82
CA GLY A 256 -2.68 -10.33 1.45
C GLY A 256 -2.78 -11.76 0.91
N SER A 257 -3.86 -12.08 0.22
CA SER A 257 -4.00 -13.34 -0.49
C SER A 257 -4.73 -13.25 -1.82
N ASN A 258 -4.45 -14.21 -2.70
CA ASN A 258 -5.20 -14.43 -3.94
C ASN A 258 -5.28 -13.16 -4.80
N CYS A 259 -4.12 -12.60 -5.15
CA CYS A 259 -4.04 -11.46 -6.04
C CYS A 259 -2.86 -11.60 -6.98
N ARG A 260 -2.85 -10.80 -8.03
CA ARG A 260 -1.74 -10.79 -8.99
C ARG A 260 -0.57 -9.98 -8.45
N GLN A 261 -0.89 -8.81 -7.89
CA GLN A 261 0.07 -7.86 -7.36
C GLN A 261 -0.44 -7.30 -6.04
N LEU A 262 0.33 -7.44 -4.94
CA LEU A 262 -0.15 -7.04 -3.62
C LEU A 262 0.22 -5.59 -3.27
N VAL A 263 1.49 -5.22 -3.32
CA VAL A 263 1.96 -3.85 -3.10
C VAL A 263 2.70 -3.36 -4.34
N HIS A 264 2.31 -2.20 -4.85
CA HIS A 264 2.88 -1.53 -6.01
C HIS A 264 3.33 -0.13 -5.65
N VAL A 265 4.55 0.22 -6.03
CA VAL A 265 5.04 1.59 -5.96
C VAL A 265 5.72 1.94 -7.27
N GLU A 266 5.30 3.03 -7.88
CA GLU A 266 5.97 3.61 -9.06
C GLU A 266 6.35 5.05 -8.81
N ASN A 267 7.59 5.39 -9.17
CA ASN A 267 8.15 6.72 -8.98
C ASN A 267 8.00 7.22 -7.53
N GLY A 268 8.37 6.37 -6.58
CA GLY A 268 8.26 6.62 -5.14
C GLY A 268 9.60 7.02 -4.52
N LYS A 269 9.54 7.78 -3.42
CA LYS A 269 10.71 8.18 -2.64
C LYS A 269 10.42 8.24 -1.13
N HIS A 270 11.40 7.97 -0.27
CA HIS A 270 11.26 8.08 1.19
C HIS A 270 10.09 7.25 1.75
N PHE A 271 10.13 5.93 1.56
CA PHE A 271 9.04 5.06 1.99
C PHE A 271 9.50 3.75 2.63
N ILE A 272 8.58 3.17 3.38
CA ILE A 272 8.79 1.91 4.09
C ILE A 272 7.62 0.97 3.77
N ILE A 273 7.95 -0.25 3.36
CA ILE A 273 7.01 -1.37 3.26
C ILE A 273 7.46 -2.39 4.31
N ARG A 274 6.59 -2.75 5.27
CA ARG A 274 6.99 -3.69 6.32
C ARG A 274 5.90 -4.60 6.85
N ASN A 275 6.30 -5.73 7.44
CA ASN A 275 5.40 -6.67 8.09
C ASN A 275 4.30 -7.15 7.12
N ILE A 276 4.71 -7.73 6.00
CA ILE A 276 3.80 -8.22 4.97
C ILE A 276 3.71 -9.73 5.05
N LYS A 277 2.50 -10.27 5.09
CA LYS A 277 2.22 -11.70 4.95
C LYS A 277 1.44 -11.91 3.68
N ALA A 278 2.00 -12.66 2.74
CA ALA A 278 1.40 -12.86 1.43
C ALA A 278 1.24 -14.34 1.10
N LYS A 279 0.08 -14.71 0.55
CA LYS A 279 -0.19 -16.08 0.11
C LYS A 279 -0.85 -16.10 -1.27
N ASN A 280 -0.43 -17.00 -2.14
CA ASN A 280 -1.03 -17.19 -3.47
C ASN A 280 -1.01 -15.89 -4.29
N ILE A 281 0.18 -15.29 -4.42
CA ILE A 281 0.39 -14.13 -5.28
C ILE A 281 0.90 -14.63 -6.63
N THR A 282 -0.02 -15.04 -7.49
CA THR A 282 0.29 -15.83 -8.69
C THR A 282 -0.22 -15.17 -9.98
N PRO A 283 0.28 -15.60 -11.15
CA PRO A 283 -0.23 -15.14 -12.45
C PRO A 283 -1.70 -15.48 -12.74
N ASP A 284 -2.33 -16.32 -11.91
CA ASP A 284 -3.69 -16.82 -12.15
C ASP A 284 -4.75 -15.75 -11.93
N PHE A 285 -4.47 -14.79 -11.06
CA PHE A 285 -5.31 -13.62 -10.80
C PHE A 285 -5.01 -12.50 -11.80
N SER A 286 -6.02 -11.68 -12.13
CA SER A 286 -5.94 -10.49 -12.99
C SER A 286 -5.14 -10.69 -14.29
N LYS A 287 -5.19 -11.89 -14.88
CA LYS A 287 -4.29 -12.32 -15.97
C LYS A 287 -4.30 -11.40 -17.19
N LYS A 288 -5.43 -10.73 -17.46
CA LYS A 288 -5.64 -9.85 -18.62
C LYS A 288 -5.43 -8.36 -18.30
N ALA A 289 -5.08 -8.01 -17.06
CA ALA A 289 -4.97 -6.61 -16.64
C ALA A 289 -3.63 -5.96 -17.04
N GLY A 290 -2.64 -6.73 -17.51
CA GLY A 290 -1.38 -6.17 -17.98
C GLY A 290 -0.39 -5.72 -16.88
N ILE A 291 -0.72 -5.95 -15.61
CA ILE A 291 0.22 -5.73 -14.49
C ILE A 291 1.18 -6.91 -14.31
N ASP A 292 2.34 -6.67 -13.73
CA ASP A 292 3.24 -7.76 -13.34
C ASP A 292 2.70 -8.52 -12.13
N ASN A 293 3.04 -9.81 -12.03
CA ASN A 293 2.79 -10.58 -10.82
C ASN A 293 3.94 -10.41 -9.81
N ALA A 294 3.64 -9.94 -8.59
CA ALA A 294 4.59 -9.77 -7.50
C ALA A 294 3.88 -9.51 -6.15
N THR A 295 4.42 -10.01 -5.04
CA THR A 295 4.01 -9.52 -3.71
C THR A 295 4.38 -8.05 -3.54
N VAL A 296 5.59 -7.66 -3.95
CA VAL A 296 6.01 -6.26 -3.97
C VAL A 296 6.60 -5.93 -5.34
N ALA A 297 6.00 -4.94 -6.02
CA ALA A 297 6.45 -4.40 -7.29
C ALA A 297 6.91 -2.95 -7.09
N ILE A 298 8.15 -2.65 -7.45
CA ILE A 298 8.77 -1.33 -7.31
C ILE A 298 9.32 -0.93 -8.67
N TYR A 299 8.93 0.24 -9.18
CA TYR A 299 9.40 0.74 -10.46
C TYR A 299 9.99 2.13 -10.31
N GLY A 300 11.27 2.27 -10.64
CA GLY A 300 11.97 3.55 -10.67
C GLY A 300 11.79 4.35 -9.39
N CYS A 301 12.28 3.85 -8.26
CA CYS A 301 12.14 4.46 -6.93
C CYS A 301 13.49 4.74 -6.28
N ASP A 302 13.53 5.69 -5.34
CA ASP A 302 14.73 6.04 -4.56
C ASP A 302 14.45 6.01 -3.05
N ASN A 303 15.46 5.74 -2.23
CA ASN A 303 15.41 5.88 -0.77
C ASN A 303 14.22 5.15 -0.12
N PHE A 304 14.30 3.82 -0.08
CA PHE A 304 13.23 3.00 0.50
C PHE A 304 13.71 1.77 1.26
N VAL A 305 12.83 1.26 2.12
CA VAL A 305 13.07 0.05 2.91
C VAL A 305 11.92 -0.93 2.72
N ILE A 306 12.26 -2.20 2.47
CA ILE A 306 11.32 -3.31 2.52
C ILE A 306 11.81 -4.28 3.61
N ASP A 307 10.99 -4.52 4.61
CA ASP A 307 11.39 -5.23 5.82
C ASP A 307 10.34 -6.23 6.30
N ASN A 308 10.76 -7.42 6.74
CA ASN A 308 9.88 -8.44 7.33
C ASN A 308 8.71 -8.82 6.39
N VAL A 309 9.02 -9.56 5.33
CA VAL A 309 8.03 -10.03 4.34
C VAL A 309 8.05 -11.55 4.28
N ASP A 310 6.95 -12.17 4.68
CA ASP A 310 6.71 -13.62 4.60
C ASP A 310 5.79 -13.93 3.41
N MET A 311 6.25 -14.78 2.49
CA MET A 311 5.55 -15.13 1.26
C MET A 311 5.42 -16.64 1.10
N VAL A 312 4.22 -17.11 0.79
CA VAL A 312 3.94 -18.52 0.46
C VAL A 312 3.24 -18.59 -0.89
N ASN A 313 3.72 -19.44 -1.80
CA ASN A 313 3.17 -19.58 -3.14
C ASN A 313 3.06 -18.23 -3.87
N SER A 314 4.20 -17.56 -4.01
CA SER A 314 4.27 -16.18 -4.47
C SER A 314 5.29 -16.00 -5.59
N ALA A 315 4.93 -15.08 -6.49
CA ALA A 315 5.81 -14.52 -7.51
C ALA A 315 7.04 -13.80 -6.92
N GLY A 316 7.02 -13.47 -5.63
CA GLY A 316 8.08 -12.81 -4.88
C GLY A 316 8.11 -11.31 -5.12
N MET A 317 9.28 -10.75 -5.43
CA MET A 317 9.47 -9.30 -5.58
C MET A 317 10.01 -8.95 -6.96
N LEU A 318 9.56 -7.82 -7.49
CA LEU A 318 10.08 -7.22 -8.71
C LEU A 318 10.48 -5.77 -8.40
N ILE A 319 11.78 -5.50 -8.41
CA ILE A 319 12.34 -4.15 -8.26
C ILE A 319 13.00 -3.81 -9.59
N GLY A 320 12.36 -2.94 -10.37
CA GLY A 320 12.68 -2.73 -11.78
C GLY A 320 12.72 -1.28 -12.19
N TYR A 321 13.10 -1.07 -13.44
CA TYR A 321 13.22 0.25 -14.04
C TYR A 321 11.88 0.98 -14.13
N GLY A 322 11.94 2.30 -14.08
CA GLY A 322 10.88 3.15 -14.62
C GLY A 322 10.93 3.13 -16.14
N VAL A 323 9.81 2.78 -16.78
CA VAL A 323 9.73 2.61 -18.24
C VAL A 323 8.57 3.39 -18.80
N ILE A 324 8.80 4.14 -19.89
CA ILE A 324 7.75 4.78 -20.69
C ILE A 324 7.93 4.36 -22.13
N LYS A 325 6.90 3.73 -22.73
CA LYS A 325 6.89 3.31 -24.15
C LYS A 325 8.12 2.46 -24.56
N GLY A 326 8.65 1.66 -23.63
CA GLY A 326 9.83 0.82 -23.85
C GLY A 326 11.17 1.48 -23.50
N ASP A 327 11.19 2.79 -23.25
CA ASP A 327 12.39 3.51 -22.84
C ASP A 327 12.62 3.38 -21.33
N TYR A 328 13.81 2.89 -20.96
CA TYR A 328 14.26 2.87 -19.58
C TYR A 328 14.70 4.27 -19.14
N LEU A 329 14.01 4.85 -18.15
CA LEU A 329 14.18 6.24 -17.74
C LEU A 329 14.81 6.39 -16.36
N SER A 330 14.54 5.49 -15.43
CA SER A 330 15.14 5.49 -14.09
C SER A 330 15.36 4.08 -13.57
N ILE A 331 16.30 3.89 -12.64
CA ILE A 331 16.56 2.60 -11.99
C ILE A 331 16.53 2.70 -10.46
N PRO A 332 15.90 1.75 -9.75
CA PRO A 332 15.87 1.78 -8.30
C PRO A 332 17.26 1.91 -7.65
N GLN A 333 17.35 2.78 -6.64
CA GLN A 333 18.60 3.06 -5.92
C GLN A 333 18.35 3.38 -4.44
N ASN A 334 19.40 3.31 -3.62
CA ASN A 334 19.37 3.68 -2.20
C ASN A 334 18.31 2.93 -1.40
N PHE A 335 18.39 1.60 -1.37
CA PHE A 335 17.39 0.80 -0.67
C PHE A 335 17.95 -0.37 0.13
N ARG A 336 17.13 -0.83 1.07
CA ARG A 336 17.40 -2.01 1.87
C ARG A 336 16.25 -3.01 1.77
N LEU A 337 16.60 -4.28 1.58
CA LEU A 337 15.73 -5.42 1.81
C LEU A 337 16.23 -6.18 3.05
N SER A 338 15.36 -6.39 4.03
CA SER A 338 15.69 -7.23 5.19
C SER A 338 14.59 -8.17 5.63
N ASP A 339 15.00 -9.34 6.13
CA ASP A 339 14.11 -10.33 6.73
C ASP A 339 13.00 -10.78 5.78
N ILE A 340 13.43 -11.36 4.65
CA ILE A 340 12.54 -11.79 3.55
C ILE A 340 12.49 -13.31 3.51
N ARG A 341 11.29 -13.87 3.50
CA ARG A 341 11.05 -15.31 3.37
C ARG A 341 10.12 -15.60 2.22
N LEU A 342 10.49 -16.54 1.35
CA LEU A 342 9.67 -17.02 0.24
C LEU A 342 9.67 -18.55 0.22
N ASP A 343 8.50 -19.17 0.31
CA ASP A 343 8.34 -20.62 0.20
C ASP A 343 7.35 -20.99 -0.91
N ASN A 344 7.89 -21.57 -1.99
CA ASN A 344 7.12 -22.04 -3.14
C ASN A 344 7.12 -23.58 -3.25
N ARG A 345 7.53 -24.32 -2.20
CA ARG A 345 7.65 -25.78 -2.27
C ARG A 345 6.33 -26.48 -2.62
N GLN A 346 5.18 -25.86 -2.35
CA GLN A 346 3.86 -26.42 -2.60
C GLN A 346 3.31 -26.18 -4.03
N LEU A 347 4.02 -25.46 -4.91
CA LEU A 347 3.54 -25.16 -6.26
C LEU A 347 4.10 -26.11 -7.30
N ASP A 348 3.31 -26.67 -8.20
CA ASP A 348 3.85 -27.59 -9.23
C ASP A 348 4.64 -26.90 -10.35
N TYR A 349 4.69 -25.56 -10.36
CA TYR A 349 5.32 -24.75 -11.41
C TYR A 349 6.23 -23.66 -10.85
N LYS A 350 7.14 -23.17 -11.69
CA LYS A 350 8.09 -22.10 -11.34
C LYS A 350 7.39 -20.76 -11.19
N LEU A 351 7.76 -20.05 -10.12
CA LEU A 351 7.60 -18.61 -9.99
C LEU A 351 8.96 -17.89 -9.93
N ARG A 352 8.97 -16.59 -10.25
CA ARG A 352 10.19 -15.77 -10.41
C ARG A 352 11.10 -15.83 -9.18
N GLY A 353 10.55 -15.49 -8.01
CA GLY A 353 11.32 -15.24 -6.81
C GLY A 353 11.58 -13.74 -6.65
N ILE A 354 12.81 -13.34 -6.38
CA ILE A 354 13.16 -11.92 -6.22
C ILE A 354 14.03 -11.50 -7.39
N GLN A 355 13.57 -10.53 -8.17
CA GLN A 355 14.34 -9.93 -9.26
C GLN A 355 14.54 -8.44 -8.98
N ILE A 356 15.80 -8.00 -9.04
CA ILE A 356 16.20 -6.65 -8.69
C ILE A 356 17.08 -6.07 -9.79
N SER A 357 16.71 -4.92 -10.30
CA SER A 357 17.58 -4.05 -11.10
C SER A 357 17.93 -2.83 -10.26
N SER A 358 19.22 -2.57 -10.06
CA SER A 358 19.67 -1.45 -9.23
C SER A 358 20.95 -0.81 -9.75
N GLY A 359 21.13 0.50 -9.53
CA GLY A 359 22.20 1.23 -10.20
C GLY A 359 22.36 2.70 -9.80
N ASN A 360 23.04 3.43 -10.69
CA ASN A 360 23.50 4.82 -10.65
C ASN A 360 24.78 5.07 -9.84
N ALA A 361 25.44 6.20 -10.14
CA ALA A 361 26.48 6.75 -9.28
C ALA A 361 25.86 7.20 -7.94
N THR A 362 26.61 7.11 -6.84
CA THR A 362 26.09 7.46 -5.51
C THR A 362 24.85 6.63 -5.13
N SER A 363 24.94 5.31 -5.28
CA SER A 363 23.85 4.39 -4.98
C SER A 363 24.25 3.28 -4.01
N PHE A 364 23.36 2.99 -3.07
CA PHE A 364 23.56 1.97 -2.05
C PHE A 364 22.44 0.93 -2.07
N VAL A 365 22.81 -0.35 -2.06
CA VAL A 365 21.86 -1.46 -1.95
C VAL A 365 22.33 -2.45 -0.89
N ALA A 366 21.46 -2.75 0.07
CA ALA A 366 21.69 -3.79 1.07
C ALA A 366 20.58 -4.83 1.05
N ILE A 367 20.96 -6.10 0.97
CA ILE A 367 20.05 -7.25 1.04
C ILE A 367 20.55 -8.15 2.14
N THR A 368 19.74 -8.34 3.18
CA THR A 368 20.15 -9.05 4.39
C THR A 368 19.07 -10.00 4.88
N ASN A 369 19.45 -11.20 5.35
CA ASN A 369 18.53 -12.17 5.94
C ASN A 369 17.40 -12.56 4.96
N VAL A 370 17.79 -13.24 3.89
CA VAL A 370 16.85 -13.71 2.86
C VAL A 370 16.85 -15.23 2.85
N ASP A 371 15.67 -15.84 2.93
CA ASP A 371 15.46 -17.28 2.77
C ASP A 371 14.44 -17.53 1.65
N ILE A 372 14.85 -18.22 0.59
CA ILE A 372 14.02 -18.52 -0.57
C ILE A 372 14.09 -20.02 -0.86
N GLN A 373 12.92 -20.65 -0.93
CA GLN A 373 12.75 -22.05 -1.29
C GLN A 373 11.96 -22.17 -2.59
N ARG A 374 12.57 -22.83 -3.59
CA ARG A 374 11.99 -23.11 -4.92
C ARG A 374 11.68 -21.84 -5.72
N ALA A 375 12.60 -20.88 -5.70
CA ALA A 375 12.59 -19.69 -6.54
C ALA A 375 14.01 -19.13 -6.70
N THR A 376 14.20 -18.11 -7.54
CA THR A 376 15.52 -17.53 -7.82
C THR A 376 15.66 -16.15 -7.19
N LEU A 377 16.86 -15.83 -6.68
CA LEU A 377 17.29 -14.45 -6.42
C LEU A 377 18.11 -13.99 -7.62
N GLU A 378 17.63 -12.98 -8.33
CA GLU A 378 18.26 -12.45 -9.53
C GLU A 378 18.57 -10.95 -9.37
N LEU A 379 19.84 -10.60 -9.55
CA LEU A 379 20.34 -9.24 -9.50
C LEU A 379 20.80 -8.81 -10.89
N HIS A 380 20.40 -7.62 -11.30
CA HIS A 380 20.82 -6.97 -12.54
C HIS A 380 21.43 -5.62 -12.23
N ASN A 381 22.39 -5.25 -13.08
CA ASN A 381 23.04 -3.94 -13.06
C ASN A 381 23.84 -3.71 -11.77
N LYS A 382 24.66 -2.65 -11.75
CA LYS A 382 25.60 -2.39 -10.66
C LYS A 382 25.27 -1.08 -9.95
N PRO A 383 24.83 -1.10 -8.67
CA PRO A 383 24.89 0.08 -7.82
C PRO A 383 26.35 0.37 -7.42
N GLN A 384 26.61 1.53 -6.84
CA GLN A 384 27.95 1.89 -6.37
C GLN A 384 28.37 0.92 -5.26
N HIS A 385 27.50 0.69 -4.27
CA HIS A 385 27.76 -0.28 -3.22
C HIS A 385 26.64 -1.32 -3.13
N LEU A 386 27.00 -2.60 -3.26
CA LEU A 386 26.10 -3.74 -3.09
C LEU A 386 26.54 -4.62 -1.92
N PHE A 387 25.66 -4.77 -0.93
CA PHE A 387 25.87 -5.60 0.25
C PHE A 387 24.87 -6.77 0.28
N LEU A 388 25.39 -7.99 0.37
CA LEU A 388 24.61 -9.21 0.53
C LEU A 388 25.04 -9.94 1.81
N ARG A 389 24.12 -10.20 2.73
CA ARG A 389 24.40 -10.89 4.01
C ARG A 389 23.35 -11.93 4.34
N ASN A 390 23.79 -13.11 4.78
CA ASN A 390 22.91 -14.17 5.28
C ASN A 390 21.80 -14.51 4.28
N ILE A 391 22.22 -14.97 3.11
CA ILE A 391 21.33 -15.25 1.97
C ILE A 391 21.29 -16.76 1.75
N ASN A 392 20.12 -17.36 1.90
CA ASN A 392 19.86 -18.77 1.64
C ASN A 392 18.85 -18.88 0.50
N VAL A 393 19.24 -19.48 -0.61
CA VAL A 393 18.36 -19.64 -1.77
C VAL A 393 18.50 -21.06 -2.31
N MET A 394 17.36 -21.70 -2.56
CA MET A 394 17.29 -23.01 -3.19
C MET A 394 16.38 -22.97 -4.42
N GLN A 395 16.88 -23.50 -5.54
CA GLN A 395 16.13 -23.68 -6.79
C GLN A 395 16.43 -25.04 -7.39
N GLU A 396 15.43 -25.72 -7.93
CA GLU A 396 15.62 -27.00 -8.60
C GLU A 396 16.53 -26.85 -9.84
N ALA A 397 17.50 -27.73 -9.99
CA ALA A 397 18.48 -27.66 -11.08
C ALA A 397 17.84 -27.69 -12.47
N ALA A 398 16.72 -28.41 -12.62
CA ALA A 398 15.95 -28.49 -13.87
C ALA A 398 15.29 -27.15 -14.27
N ILE A 399 15.12 -26.23 -13.31
CA ILE A 399 14.45 -24.94 -13.50
C ILE A 399 15.45 -23.81 -13.77
N GLY A 400 16.67 -23.93 -13.22
CA GLY A 400 17.76 -22.98 -13.39
C GLY A 400 18.50 -22.67 -12.08
N PRO A 401 19.40 -21.68 -12.12
CA PRO A 401 20.21 -21.30 -10.96
C PRO A 401 19.38 -20.70 -9.81
N ALA A 402 19.81 -20.97 -8.59
CA ALA A 402 19.22 -20.40 -7.37
C ALA A 402 19.58 -18.91 -7.22
N LEU A 403 20.82 -18.55 -7.55
CA LEU A 403 21.30 -17.16 -7.52
C LEU A 403 21.83 -16.76 -8.89
N LYS A 404 21.32 -15.63 -9.40
CA LYS A 404 21.78 -15.01 -10.64
C LYS A 404 22.32 -13.62 -10.38
N MET A 405 23.48 -13.30 -10.93
CA MET A 405 24.03 -11.95 -10.93
C MET A 405 24.45 -11.57 -12.35
N ASN A 406 23.82 -10.53 -12.88
CA ASN A 406 24.03 -10.05 -14.24
C ASN A 406 24.56 -8.60 -14.20
N PHE A 407 25.88 -8.45 -14.14
CA PHE A 407 26.57 -7.17 -14.05
C PHE A 407 27.16 -6.69 -15.38
N ASP A 408 27.32 -7.54 -16.39
CA ASP A 408 27.82 -7.13 -17.71
C ASP A 408 26.69 -6.68 -18.64
N LEU A 409 26.34 -5.40 -18.53
CA LEU A 409 25.34 -4.76 -19.38
C LEU A 409 25.96 -3.82 -20.43
N ARG A 410 27.25 -3.97 -20.76
CA ARG A 410 27.98 -3.00 -21.63
C ARG A 410 27.42 -2.89 -23.05
N LYS A 411 26.73 -3.92 -23.54
CA LYS A 411 26.06 -3.92 -24.86
C LYS A 411 24.55 -3.66 -24.76
N ASP A 412 24.04 -3.44 -23.56
CA ASP A 412 22.62 -3.23 -23.28
C ASP A 412 22.37 -1.76 -22.89
N VAL A 413 21.27 -1.18 -23.40
CA VAL A 413 20.89 0.20 -23.09
C VAL A 413 20.66 0.45 -21.59
N ARG A 414 20.31 -0.60 -20.84
CA ARG A 414 20.18 -0.59 -19.38
C ARG A 414 21.50 -0.35 -18.66
N GLY A 415 22.63 -0.68 -19.31
CA GLY A 415 23.97 -0.47 -18.78
C GLY A 415 24.34 1.00 -18.55
N LYS A 416 23.58 1.96 -19.12
CA LYS A 416 23.76 3.40 -18.85
C LYS A 416 23.56 3.76 -17.38
N PHE A 417 22.81 2.93 -16.65
CA PHE A 417 22.52 3.12 -15.24
C PHE A 417 23.52 2.41 -14.32
N MET A 418 24.65 1.90 -14.82
CA MET A 418 25.67 1.30 -13.94
C MET A 418 26.50 2.35 -13.23
N ALA A 419 26.83 2.11 -11.97
CA ALA A 419 27.97 2.75 -11.33
C ALA A 419 29.27 2.31 -12.02
N LYS A 420 30.20 3.27 -12.18
CA LYS A 420 31.50 3.05 -12.83
C LYS A 420 32.65 3.18 -11.84
N ASP A 421 32.57 4.19 -10.98
CA ASP A 421 33.62 4.55 -10.04
C ASP A 421 33.26 4.09 -8.62
N GLU A 422 34.31 3.84 -7.83
CA GLU A 422 34.20 3.46 -6.40
C GLU A 422 33.25 2.27 -6.14
N THR A 423 33.19 1.32 -7.08
CA THR A 423 32.25 0.20 -6.97
C THR A 423 32.71 -0.84 -5.95
N LEU A 424 31.81 -1.20 -5.03
CA LEU A 424 32.02 -2.18 -3.97
C LEU A 424 30.98 -3.30 -4.06
N LEU A 425 31.46 -4.54 -4.16
CA LEU A 425 30.67 -5.74 -3.92
C LEU A 425 31.10 -6.37 -2.61
N SER A 426 30.18 -6.51 -1.66
CA SER A 426 30.45 -7.18 -0.40
C SER A 426 29.45 -8.28 -0.12
N MET A 427 29.93 -9.51 0.02
CA MET A 427 29.12 -10.72 0.16
C MET A 427 29.58 -11.54 1.37
N ALA A 428 28.68 -11.87 2.29
CA ALA A 428 29.01 -12.78 3.39
C ALA A 428 27.87 -13.73 3.76
N ASN A 429 28.21 -14.98 4.08
CA ASN A 429 27.26 -16.03 4.47
C ASN A 429 26.18 -16.25 3.40
N ILE A 430 26.59 -16.70 2.22
CA ILE A 430 25.67 -16.94 1.11
C ILE A 430 25.70 -18.41 0.76
N LYS A 431 24.51 -19.02 0.79
CA LYS A 431 24.24 -20.40 0.39
C LYS A 431 23.21 -20.41 -0.74
N ALA A 432 23.68 -20.59 -1.96
CA ALA A 432 22.83 -20.77 -3.15
C ALA A 432 22.99 -22.21 -3.65
N VAL A 433 21.92 -23.00 -3.57
CA VAL A 433 21.99 -24.45 -3.83
C VAL A 433 20.84 -24.97 -4.69
N ASN A 434 21.05 -26.14 -5.29
CA ASN A 434 19.97 -26.92 -5.87
C ASN A 434 19.31 -27.87 -4.85
N GLU A 435 18.34 -28.66 -5.31
CA GLU A 435 17.62 -29.65 -4.49
C GLU A 435 18.53 -30.74 -3.90
N LYS A 436 19.72 -30.95 -4.49
CA LYS A 436 20.75 -31.89 -4.01
C LYS A 436 21.76 -31.24 -3.06
N GLY A 437 21.58 -29.96 -2.73
CA GLY A 437 22.50 -29.19 -1.89
C GLY A 437 23.79 -28.76 -2.60
N GLN A 438 23.90 -28.96 -3.91
CA GLN A 438 25.06 -28.54 -4.72
C GLN A 438 24.97 -27.05 -5.04
N SER A 439 26.10 -26.39 -5.23
CA SER A 439 26.14 -24.98 -5.65
C SER A 439 25.30 -24.74 -6.91
N SER A 440 24.47 -23.70 -6.90
CA SER A 440 23.55 -23.35 -7.99
C SER A 440 23.59 -21.84 -8.23
N VAL A 441 24.59 -21.39 -9.00
CA VAL A 441 24.83 -19.97 -9.29
C VAL A 441 25.10 -19.74 -10.77
N ASP A 442 24.70 -18.58 -11.26
CA ASP A 442 25.00 -18.06 -12.60
C ASP A 442 25.42 -16.59 -12.46
N ILE A 443 26.70 -16.31 -12.66
CA ILE A 443 27.30 -14.99 -12.47
C ILE A 443 28.08 -14.66 -13.73
N ASP A 444 27.65 -13.63 -14.46
CA ASP A 444 28.22 -13.28 -15.76
C ASP A 444 29.64 -12.69 -15.64
N ARG A 445 29.84 -11.76 -14.71
CA ARG A 445 31.08 -11.04 -14.48
C ARG A 445 31.11 -10.44 -13.08
N VAL A 446 32.30 -10.35 -12.50
CA VAL A 446 32.57 -9.54 -11.31
C VAL A 446 33.72 -8.60 -11.65
N ASP A 447 33.43 -7.31 -11.76
CA ASP A 447 34.36 -6.25 -12.15
C ASP A 447 34.27 -5.01 -11.26
N GLN A 448 33.70 -5.14 -10.07
CA GLN A 448 33.73 -4.10 -9.04
C GLN A 448 35.17 -3.82 -8.60
N LEU A 449 35.48 -2.56 -8.29
CA LEU A 449 36.82 -2.13 -7.89
C LEU A 449 37.26 -2.77 -6.57
N VAL A 450 36.31 -2.96 -5.65
CA VAL A 450 36.54 -3.65 -4.37
C VAL A 450 35.56 -4.81 -4.26
N VAL A 451 36.08 -6.00 -4.00
CA VAL A 451 35.29 -7.23 -3.81
C VAL A 451 35.69 -7.87 -2.48
N ASN A 452 34.76 -7.86 -1.53
CA ASN A 452 34.95 -8.45 -0.20
C ASN A 452 34.01 -9.65 -0.04
N THR A 453 34.59 -10.85 0.12
CA THR A 453 33.79 -12.09 0.24
C THR A 453 34.18 -12.89 1.47
N GLU A 454 33.19 -13.51 2.11
CA GLU A 454 33.38 -14.39 3.25
C GLU A 454 32.30 -15.49 3.26
N ARG A 455 32.68 -16.76 3.49
CA ARG A 455 31.72 -17.87 3.67
C ARG A 455 30.67 -17.97 2.54
N LEU A 456 31.15 -18.09 1.30
CA LEU A 456 30.33 -18.42 0.13
C LEU A 456 30.41 -19.93 -0.16
N ASN A 457 29.31 -20.57 -0.56
CA ASN A 457 29.32 -21.97 -1.01
C ASN A 457 29.69 -22.15 -2.50
N PHE A 458 30.18 -21.09 -3.15
CA PHE A 458 30.55 -21.04 -4.56
C PHE A 458 31.75 -20.11 -4.76
N VAL A 459 32.32 -20.15 -5.96
CA VAL A 459 33.45 -19.30 -6.38
C VAL A 459 32.95 -18.22 -7.32
N LEU A 460 33.44 -16.99 -7.17
CA LEU A 460 33.15 -15.90 -8.10
C LEU A 460 33.96 -16.06 -9.40
N PRO A 461 33.44 -15.63 -10.56
CA PRO A 461 34.24 -15.55 -11.78
C PRO A 461 35.51 -14.73 -11.55
N SER A 462 36.64 -15.19 -12.08
CA SER A 462 37.88 -14.41 -12.07
C SER A 462 37.63 -13.05 -12.72
N GLN A 463 38.20 -11.96 -12.19
CA GLN A 463 38.19 -10.66 -12.86
C GLN A 463 38.80 -10.83 -14.26
N GLY A 464 37.95 -10.92 -15.28
CA GLY A 464 38.38 -11.02 -16.67
C GLY A 464 39.20 -9.77 -16.99
N LYS A 465 40.47 -9.98 -17.36
CA LYS A 465 41.36 -8.93 -17.87
C LYS A 465 40.74 -8.18 -19.04
#